data_AF-A0A8X7CV07-F1
#
_entry.id   AF-A0A8X7CV07-F1
#
_cell.length_a   1.000
_cell.length_b   1.000
_cell.length_c   1.000
_cell.angle_alpha   90.00
_cell.angle_beta   90.00
_cell.angle_gamma   90.00
#
_symmetry.space_group_name_H-M   'P 1'
#
loop_
_entity.id
_entity.type
_entity.pdbx_description
1 polymer ?
#
loop_
_entity_poly.entity_id
_entity_poly.type
_entity_poly.pdbx_seq_one_letter_code
_entity_poly.pdbx_strand_id
1 'polypeptide(L)'
;MLVINPDECIDCGVCIPECPVDAIVTDDSIKDILELDEELLSSEQKTFKLFYDINVEYSQKWPNITAKKQPLYTAEEYKEKKDKTTYFDENLE
;
A
#
# COMPACT_ATOMS: atom_id res chain seq x y z
N MET A 1 1.40 -3.20 8.80
CA MET A 1 1.44 -2.82 7.36
C MET A 1 2.54 -1.78 7.16
N LEU A 2 2.98 -1.52 5.93
CA LEU A 2 3.87 -0.39 5.58
C LEU A 2 3.18 0.47 4.52
N VAL A 3 3.38 1.78 4.59
CA VAL A 3 2.80 2.77 3.67
C VAL A 3 3.90 3.70 3.14
N ILE A 4 3.65 4.32 1.99
CA ILE A 4 4.50 5.29 1.31
C ILE A 4 3.79 6.64 1.41
N ASN A 5 4.52 7.69 1.78
CA ASN A 5 4.00 9.05 1.76
C ASN A 5 4.01 9.60 0.32
N PRO A 6 2.86 9.87 -0.32
CA PRO A 6 2.82 10.36 -1.69
C PRO A 6 3.39 11.79 -1.83
N ASP A 7 3.33 12.62 -0.78
CA ASP A 7 3.88 13.99 -0.81
C ASP A 7 5.42 14.01 -0.77
N GLU A 8 6.05 12.95 -0.23
CA GLU A 8 7.51 12.80 -0.15
C GLU A 8 8.08 11.86 -1.21
N CYS A 9 7.22 11.03 -1.83
CA CYS A 9 7.62 10.15 -2.92
C CYS A 9 8.08 10.99 -4.13
N ILE A 10 9.17 10.55 -4.75
CA ILE A 10 9.74 11.21 -5.95
C ILE A 10 9.68 10.30 -7.19
N ASP A 11 8.88 9.24 -7.14
CA ASP A 11 8.65 8.30 -8.24
C ASP A 11 9.92 7.66 -8.82
N CYS A 12 10.93 7.40 -7.98
CA CYS A 12 12.20 6.82 -8.44
C CYS A 12 12.11 5.32 -8.80
N GLY A 13 11.06 4.62 -8.38
CA GLY A 13 10.80 3.21 -8.69
C GLY A 13 11.71 2.17 -8.03
N VAL A 14 12.68 2.59 -7.20
CA VAL A 14 13.68 1.68 -6.60
C VAL A 14 13.06 0.65 -5.65
N CYS A 15 11.97 1.00 -4.96
CA CYS A 15 11.31 0.11 -4.01
C CYS A 15 10.50 -1.02 -4.67
N ILE A 16 10.08 -0.84 -5.93
CA ILE A 16 9.21 -1.77 -6.65
C ILE A 16 9.84 -3.18 -6.76
N PRO A 17 11.05 -3.36 -7.33
CA PRO A 17 11.67 -4.68 -7.45
C PRO A 17 12.16 -5.25 -6.11
N GLU A 18 12.25 -4.43 -5.06
CA GLU A 18 12.73 -4.85 -3.74
C GLU A 18 11.62 -5.47 -2.88
N CYS A 19 10.35 -5.30 -3.25
CA CYS A 19 9.23 -5.87 -2.53
C CYS A 19 9.11 -7.38 -2.84
N PRO A 20 9.33 -8.30 -1.88
CA PRO A 20 9.33 -9.75 -2.15
C PRO A 20 7.95 -10.35 -2.46
N VAL A 21 6.91 -9.53 -2.43
CA VAL A 21 5.50 -9.89 -2.66
C VAL A 21 4.84 -8.98 -3.69
N ASP A 22 5.63 -8.18 -4.41
CA ASP A 22 5.17 -7.32 -5.51
C ASP A 22 3.97 -6.42 -5.14
N ALA A 23 3.94 -5.91 -3.89
CA ALA A 23 2.83 -5.13 -3.36
C ALA A 23 2.90 -3.62 -3.68
N ILE A 24 3.99 -3.15 -4.28
CA ILE A 24 4.21 -1.74 -4.58
C ILE A 24 3.93 -1.52 -6.07
N VAL A 25 3.07 -0.55 -6.37
CA VAL A 25 2.70 -0.12 -7.73
C VAL A 25 2.99 1.37 -7.90
N THR A 26 3.03 1.85 -9.14
CA THR A 26 3.25 3.27 -9.44
C THR A 26 1.93 4.05 -9.43
N ASP A 27 1.98 5.34 -9.12
CA ASP A 27 0.82 6.23 -9.18
C ASP A 27 0.21 6.26 -10.60
N ASP A 28 1.05 6.23 -11.64
CA ASP A 28 0.61 6.13 -13.03
C ASP A 28 -0.28 4.91 -13.30
N SER A 29 -0.03 3.78 -12.61
CA SER A 29 -0.81 2.55 -12.80
C SER A 29 -2.23 2.64 -12.22
N ILE A 30 -2.47 3.59 -11.31
CA ILE A 30 -3.75 3.80 -10.65
C ILE A 30 -4.36 5.16 -10.94
N LYS A 31 -3.74 6.00 -11.77
CA LYS A 31 -4.19 7.36 -12.06
C LYS A 31 -5.65 7.41 -12.54
N ASP A 32 -5.99 6.56 -13.51
CA ASP A 32 -7.36 6.46 -14.02
C ASP A 32 -8.35 6.05 -12.92
N ILE A 33 -7.91 5.26 -11.92
CA ILE A 33 -8.74 4.85 -10.79
C ILE A 33 -9.01 6.04 -9.85
N LEU A 34 -8.02 6.91 -9.64
CA LEU A 34 -8.13 8.07 -8.75
C LEU A 34 -9.01 9.19 -9.33
N GLU A 35 -9.10 9.28 -10.65
CA GLU A 35 -9.89 10.31 -11.35
C GLU A 35 -11.35 9.90 -11.63
N LEU A 36 -11.70 8.62 -11.46
CA LEU A 36 -13.04 8.10 -11.71
C LEU A 36 -13.95 8.20 -10.49
N ASP A 37 -15.25 8.39 -10.74
CA ASP A 37 -16.28 8.29 -9.72
C ASP A 37 -16.33 6.87 -9.13
N GLU A 38 -16.47 6.78 -7.80
CA GLU A 38 -16.42 5.51 -7.07
C GLU A 38 -17.49 4.49 -7.54
N GLU A 39 -18.63 4.97 -8.04
CA GLU A 39 -19.70 4.11 -8.59
C GLU A 39 -19.28 3.40 -9.88
N LEU A 40 -18.31 3.95 -10.62
CA LEU A 40 -17.80 3.40 -11.89
C LEU A 40 -16.64 2.43 -11.69
N LEU A 41 -16.05 2.40 -10.50
CA LEU A 41 -14.91 1.53 -10.20
C LEU A 41 -15.36 0.08 -10.00
N SER A 42 -14.59 -0.85 -10.58
CA SER A 42 -14.70 -2.27 -10.25
C SER A 42 -14.32 -2.53 -8.77
N SER A 43 -14.70 -3.68 -8.23
CA SER A 43 -14.32 -4.05 -6.85
C SER A 43 -12.81 -4.06 -6.62
N GLU A 44 -12.04 -4.44 -7.64
CA GLU A 44 -10.58 -4.42 -7.60
C GLU A 44 -10.04 -2.98 -7.62
N GLN A 45 -10.58 -2.12 -8.48
CA GLN A 45 -10.19 -0.71 -8.53
C GLN A 45 -10.52 0.03 -7.23
N LYS A 46 -11.67 -0.28 -6.61
CA LYS A 46 -12.02 0.22 -5.26
C LYS A 46 -10.99 -0.18 -4.21
N THR A 47 -10.43 -1.38 -4.35
CA THR A 47 -9.37 -1.87 -3.45
C THR A 47 -8.07 -1.10 -3.66
N PHE A 48 -7.68 -0.82 -4.90
CA PHE A 48 -6.54 0.05 -5.20
C PHE A 48 -6.73 1.47 -4.66
N LYS A 49 -7.91 2.05 -4.85
CA LYS A 49 -8.24 3.38 -4.29
C LYS A 49 -8.18 3.38 -2.77
N LEU A 50 -8.73 2.35 -2.11
CA LEU A 50 -8.63 2.19 -0.66
C LEU A 50 -7.17 2.16 -0.19
N PHE A 51 -6.30 1.41 -0.87
CA PHE A 51 -4.88 1.38 -0.51
C PHE A 51 -4.21 2.75 -0.72
N TYR A 52 -4.55 3.48 -1.77
CA TYR A 52 -4.06 4.85 -1.94
C TYR A 52 -4.48 5.75 -0.78
N ASP A 53 -5.75 5.72 -0.39
CA ASP A 53 -6.29 6.50 0.73
C ASP A 53 -5.58 6.13 2.06
N ILE A 54 -5.30 4.84 2.27
CA ILE A 54 -4.50 4.36 3.42
C ILE A 54 -3.07 4.92 3.38
N ASN A 55 -2.42 4.96 2.22
CA ASN A 55 -1.07 5.52 2.09
C ASN A 55 -1.05 7.01 2.45
N VAL A 56 -2.01 7.79 1.93
CA VAL A 56 -2.17 9.23 2.23
C VAL A 56 -2.39 9.43 3.73
N GLU A 57 -3.35 8.74 4.32
CA GLU A 57 -3.75 8.98 5.71
C GLU A 57 -2.69 8.51 6.72
N TYR A 58 -2.20 7.28 6.56
CA TYR A 58 -1.36 6.65 7.59
C TYR A 58 0.11 7.03 7.47
N SER A 59 0.59 7.49 6.31
CA SER A 59 1.94 8.05 6.20
C SER A 59 2.13 9.30 7.05
N GLN A 60 1.06 10.02 7.36
CA GLN A 60 1.06 11.21 8.21
C GLN A 60 0.92 10.88 9.71
N LYS A 61 0.41 9.68 10.04
CA LYS A 61 0.15 9.25 11.44
C LYS A 61 1.22 8.32 11.99
N TRP A 62 1.76 7.44 11.16
CA TRP A 62 2.69 6.40 11.57
C TRP A 62 4.14 6.92 11.63
N PRO A 63 5.00 6.40 12.54
CA PRO A 63 6.40 6.76 12.60
C PRO A 63 7.15 6.29 11.35
N ASN A 64 8.14 7.08 10.94
CA ASN A 64 8.97 6.78 9.79
C ASN A 64 9.88 5.56 10.04
N ILE A 65 9.96 4.65 9.06
CA ILE A 65 10.89 3.51 9.05
C ILE A 65 12.02 3.75 8.04
N THR A 66 13.22 4.03 8.55
CA THR A 66 14.39 4.34 7.73
C THR A 66 15.43 3.21 7.66
N ALA A 67 15.18 2.09 8.35
CA ALA A 67 16.05 0.92 8.38
C ALA A 67 15.25 -0.38 8.29
N LYS A 68 15.81 -1.36 7.58
CA LYS A 68 15.21 -2.70 7.42
C LYS A 68 15.05 -3.38 8.79
N LYS A 69 13.86 -3.95 9.01
CA LYS A 69 13.56 -4.84 10.13
C LYS A 69 13.33 -6.26 9.62
N GLN A 70 13.29 -7.22 10.54
CA GLN A 70 12.86 -8.58 10.19
C GLN A 70 11.39 -8.56 9.73
N PRO A 71 11.02 -9.36 8.73
CA PRO A 71 9.63 -9.58 8.40
C PRO A 71 8.85 -10.09 9.62
N LEU A 72 7.53 -9.92 9.61
CA LEU A 72 6.66 -10.54 10.61
C LEU A 72 6.86 -12.08 10.59
N TYR A 73 6.77 -12.73 11.75
CA TYR A 73 6.90 -14.19 11.83
C TYR A 73 5.82 -14.94 11.02
N THR A 74 4.70 -14.27 10.74
CA THR A 74 3.61 -14.76 9.89
C THR A 74 3.76 -14.39 8.41
N ALA A 75 4.86 -13.73 7.99
CA ALA A 75 4.99 -13.20 6.63
C ALA A 75 4.81 -14.27 5.54
N GLU A 76 5.37 -15.48 5.75
CA GLU A 76 5.25 -16.58 4.79
C GLU A 76 3.80 -17.08 4.65
N GLU A 77 3.07 -17.18 5.76
CA GLU A 77 1.66 -17.59 5.77
C GLU A 77 0.76 -16.59 5.01
N TYR A 78 1.08 -15.30 5.09
CA TYR A 78 0.30 -14.23 4.48
C TYR A 78 0.79 -13.83 3.09
N LYS A 79 1.85 -14.46 2.59
CA LYS A 79 2.47 -14.14 1.31
C LYS A 79 1.48 -14.26 0.15
N GLU A 80 0.75 -15.36 0.10
CA GLU A 80 -0.15 -15.71 -1.01
C GLU A 80 -1.64 -15.46 -0.69
N LYS A 81 -1.96 -14.99 0.53
CA LYS A 81 -3.34 -14.68 0.91
C LYS A 81 -3.84 -13.44 0.17
N LYS A 82 -5.02 -13.57 -0.43
CA LYS A 82 -5.78 -12.48 -1.04
C LYS A 82 -6.62 -11.73 0.00
N ASP A 83 -7.18 -10.59 -0.40
CA ASP A 83 -8.16 -9.82 0.39
C ASP A 83 -7.69 -9.46 1.80
N LYS A 84 -6.40 -9.12 1.92
CA LYS A 84 -5.76 -8.82 3.20
C LYS A 84 -6.18 -7.49 3.83
N THR A 85 -6.99 -6.69 3.13
CA THR A 85 -7.59 -5.45 3.66
C THR A 85 -8.43 -5.71 4.91
N THR A 86 -8.99 -6.92 5.05
CA THR A 86 -9.73 -7.35 6.24
C THR A 86 -8.89 -7.46 7.52
N TYR A 87 -7.56 -7.55 7.38
CA TYR A 87 -6.61 -7.58 8.50
C TYR A 87 -5.93 -6.23 8.72
N PHE A 88 -6.42 -5.15 8.09
CA PHE A 88 -5.89 -3.81 8.32
C PHE A 88 -6.20 -3.36 9.75
N ASP A 89 -5.17 -2.87 10.44
CA ASP A 89 -5.27 -2.25 11.75
C ASP A 89 -4.61 -0.87 11.67
N GLU A 90 -5.33 0.14 12.12
CA GLU A 90 -4.88 1.54 12.17
C GLU A 90 -3.83 1.76 13.27
N ASN A 91 -3.81 0.89 14.29
CA ASN A 91 -2.90 0.97 15.42
C ASN A 91 -1.62 0.17 15.12
N LEU A 92 -0.48 0.83 15.25
CA LEU A 92 0.81 0.17 15.24
C LEU A 92 1.10 -0.36 16.64
N GLU A 93 0.69 -1.59 16.92
CA GLU A 93 1.27 -2.38 18.01
C GLU A 93 2.70 -2.88 17.67
#